data_AF-A0A818TTY9-F1
#
_entry.id   AF-A0A818TTY9-F1
#
_cell.length_a   1.000
_cell.length_b   1.000
_cell.length_c   1.000
_cell.angle_alpha   90.00
_cell.angle_beta   90.00
_cell.angle_gamma   90.00
#
_symmetry.space_group_name_H-M   'P 1'
#
loop_
_entity.id
_entity.type
_entity.pdbx_description
1 polymer ?
#
loop_
_entity_poly.entity_id
_entity_poly.type
_entity_poly.pdbx_seq_one_letter_code
_entity_poly.pdbx_strand_id
1 'polypeptide(L)'
;MGLIVPLLHRMLNLEQLTLYLVLNSTEIFIDADHLTKNIINHLSRLNKFVFNIRSVIYALYESCLPLKEQIQQTFINFINKLIITCIDYFPSNKKGYCHMYSYPYTMTYYRNITNNFPGGLFKYVREISLFDERPFEHKFFIRIAQAFPYLKILFVNNWTAQKYKQCQKSNDDNQDFSIVNYYIEQHLIFCRLSSSTTSNT
;
A
#
# COMPACT_ATOMS: atom_id res chain seq x y z
N MET A 1 -10.41 -1.70 15.35
CA MET A 1 -11.41 -2.75 15.01
C MET A 1 -12.78 -2.55 15.68
N GLY A 2 -12.88 -1.92 16.86
CA GLY A 2 -14.14 -1.83 17.62
C GLY A 2 -15.38 -1.29 16.87
N LEU A 3 -15.21 -0.41 15.89
CA LEU A 3 -16.32 0.12 15.08
C LEU A 3 -16.75 -0.82 13.92
N ILE A 4 -15.89 -1.73 13.49
CA ILE A 4 -16.16 -2.63 12.36
C ILE A 4 -17.00 -3.82 12.82
N VAL A 5 -16.72 -4.37 14.00
CA VAL A 5 -17.37 -5.59 14.51
C VAL A 5 -18.90 -5.46 14.58
N PRO A 6 -19.49 -4.37 15.15
CA PRO A 6 -20.94 -4.20 15.14
C PRO A 6 -21.56 -4.09 13.74
N LEU A 7 -20.83 -3.52 12.78
CA LEU A 7 -21.28 -3.43 11.40
C LEU A 7 -21.29 -4.81 10.73
N LEU A 8 -20.23 -5.60 10.93
CA LEU A 8 -20.14 -6.96 10.38
C LEU A 8 -21.20 -7.89 10.96
N HIS A 9 -21.52 -7.74 12.25
CA HIS A 9 -22.64 -8.46 12.88
C HIS A 9 -24.00 -8.16 12.25
N ARG A 10 -24.18 -7.07 11.52
CA ARG A 10 -25.42 -6.81 10.76
C ARG A 10 -25.46 -7.55 9.42
N MET A 11 -24.35 -8.15 9.01
CA MET A 11 -24.14 -8.77 7.71
C MET A 11 -23.86 -10.28 7.81
N LEU A 12 -24.37 -10.97 8.86
CA LEU A 12 -24.08 -12.39 9.14
C LEU A 12 -24.37 -13.34 7.97
N ASN A 13 -25.30 -12.98 7.09
CA ASN A 13 -25.68 -13.78 5.92
C ASN A 13 -24.82 -13.51 4.68
N LEU A 14 -23.81 -12.66 4.77
CA LEU A 14 -22.97 -12.30 3.65
C LEU A 14 -22.05 -13.47 3.26
N GLU A 15 -22.20 -13.95 2.03
CA GLU A 15 -21.37 -15.04 1.51
C GLU A 15 -20.09 -14.55 0.81
N GLN A 16 -20.12 -13.34 0.25
CA GLN A 16 -18.97 -12.74 -0.44
C GLN A 16 -18.72 -11.32 0.03
N LEU A 17 -17.47 -11.00 0.33
CA LEU A 17 -17.04 -9.66 0.74
C LEU A 17 -15.78 -9.24 -0.01
N THR A 18 -15.84 -8.06 -0.62
CA THR A 18 -14.65 -7.34 -1.10
C THR A 18 -14.44 -6.12 -0.22
N LEU A 19 -13.35 -6.10 0.55
CA LEU A 19 -13.10 -5.09 1.59
C LEU A 19 -11.86 -4.25 1.27
N TYR A 20 -12.02 -2.94 1.17
CA TYR A 20 -10.92 -1.99 1.27
C TYR A 20 -10.93 -1.38 2.66
N LEU A 21 -9.80 -1.44 3.37
CA LEU A 21 -9.73 -0.96 4.74
C LEU A 21 -8.38 -0.31 5.03
N VAL A 22 -8.43 0.87 5.66
CA VAL A 22 -7.24 1.56 6.16
C VAL A 22 -7.37 1.66 7.67
N LEU A 23 -6.38 1.18 8.39
CA LEU A 23 -6.36 1.17 9.85
C LEU A 23 -5.10 1.83 10.38
N ASN A 24 -5.28 2.63 11.41
CA ASN A 24 -4.21 3.18 12.22
C ASN A 24 -4.14 2.36 13.51
N SER A 25 -2.95 1.88 13.84
CA SER A 25 -2.61 1.10 15.02
C SER A 25 -1.42 1.77 15.73
N THR A 26 -1.28 1.56 17.03
CA THR A 26 -0.19 2.14 17.82
C THR A 26 0.97 1.16 17.99
N GLU A 27 0.73 -0.14 17.89
CA GLU A 27 1.70 -1.14 18.36
C GLU A 27 2.04 -2.19 17.31
N ILE A 28 1.03 -2.75 16.63
CA ILE A 28 1.24 -3.89 15.71
C ILE A 28 0.49 -3.72 14.40
N PHE A 29 1.06 -4.29 13.33
CA PHE A 29 0.35 -4.47 12.09
C PHE A 29 -0.76 -5.50 12.24
N ILE A 30 -1.69 -5.45 11.29
CA ILE A 30 -2.76 -6.43 11.21
C ILE A 30 -2.19 -7.68 10.56
N ASP A 31 -2.56 -8.84 11.08
CA ASP A 31 -2.18 -10.15 10.57
C ASP A 31 -3.43 -11.01 10.33
N ALA A 32 -3.23 -12.28 9.98
CA ALA A 32 -4.32 -13.21 9.75
C ALA A 32 -5.17 -13.48 11.00
N ASP A 33 -4.58 -13.51 12.19
CA ASP A 33 -5.31 -13.76 13.44
C ASP A 33 -6.24 -12.60 13.77
N HIS A 34 -5.78 -11.36 13.56
CA HIS A 34 -6.60 -10.17 13.69
C HIS A 34 -7.79 -10.20 12.74
N LEU A 35 -7.60 -10.56 11.47
CA LEU A 35 -8.70 -10.65 10.51
C LEU A 35 -9.65 -11.80 10.82
N THR A 36 -9.12 -12.93 11.27
CA THR A 36 -9.93 -14.10 11.65
C THR A 36 -10.84 -13.75 12.81
N LYS A 37 -10.25 -13.22 13.89
CA LYS A 37 -10.98 -12.87 15.11
C LYS A 37 -12.01 -11.76 14.89
N ASN A 38 -11.67 -10.72 14.11
CA ASN A 38 -12.52 -9.53 13.99
C ASN A 38 -13.41 -9.50 12.75
N ILE A 39 -13.21 -10.37 11.76
CA ILE A 39 -13.99 -10.39 10.52
C ILE A 39 -14.54 -11.79 10.26
N ILE A 40 -13.67 -12.78 10.06
CA ILE A 40 -14.07 -14.10 9.57
C ILE A 40 -15.02 -14.79 10.56
N ASN A 41 -14.68 -14.79 11.85
CA ASN A 41 -15.50 -15.42 12.89
C ASN A 41 -16.90 -14.79 13.04
N HIS A 42 -17.06 -13.53 12.63
CA HIS A 42 -18.33 -12.82 12.68
C HIS A 42 -19.17 -13.01 11.42
N LEU A 43 -18.60 -13.49 10.32
CA LEU A 43 -19.30 -13.70 9.06
C LEU A 43 -19.27 -15.19 8.70
N SER A 44 -20.03 -16.00 9.46
CA SER A 44 -19.97 -17.46 9.38
C SER A 44 -20.34 -18.06 8.02
N ARG A 45 -21.09 -17.33 7.19
CA ARG A 45 -21.46 -17.75 5.83
C ARG A 45 -20.47 -17.27 4.76
N LEU A 46 -19.44 -16.51 5.13
CA LEU A 46 -18.49 -15.95 4.20
C LEU A 46 -17.61 -17.06 3.59
N ASN A 47 -17.85 -17.36 2.32
CA ASN A 47 -17.06 -18.34 1.56
C ASN A 47 -16.03 -17.66 0.64
N LYS A 48 -16.19 -16.36 0.36
CA LYS A 48 -15.27 -15.59 -0.46
C LYS A 48 -14.92 -14.28 0.22
N PHE A 49 -13.65 -14.13 0.57
CA PHE A 49 -13.11 -12.91 1.15
C PHE A 49 -11.96 -12.38 0.30
N VAL A 50 -12.21 -11.23 -0.33
CA VAL A 50 -11.22 -10.47 -1.09
C VAL A 50 -10.96 -9.19 -0.31
N PHE A 51 -9.70 -8.81 -0.13
CA PHE A 51 -9.40 -7.58 0.56
C PHE A 51 -8.17 -6.85 0.01
N ASN A 52 -8.14 -5.56 0.33
CA ASN A 52 -6.96 -4.72 0.32
C ASN A 52 -6.98 -3.96 1.65
N ILE A 53 -6.02 -4.27 2.51
CA ILE A 53 -5.90 -3.66 3.83
C ILE A 53 -4.55 -2.95 3.92
N ARG A 54 -4.60 -1.70 4.36
CA ARG A 54 -3.43 -0.92 4.73
C ARG A 54 -3.47 -0.68 6.23
N SER A 55 -2.51 -1.24 6.95
CA SER A 55 -2.28 -0.92 8.36
C SER A 55 -1.14 0.09 8.48
N VAL A 56 -1.33 1.08 9.35
CA VAL A 56 -0.34 2.10 9.70
C VAL A 56 -0.03 1.99 11.16
N ILE A 57 1.24 1.87 11.52
CA ILE A 57 1.70 1.97 12.92
C ILE A 57 2.39 3.32 13.16
N TYR A 58 2.09 3.97 14.28
CA TYR A 58 2.69 5.24 14.73
C TYR A 58 3.49 4.97 16.00
N ALA A 59 4.76 5.40 16.05
CA ALA A 59 5.72 5.16 17.13
C ALA A 59 6.44 3.80 17.04
N LEU A 60 7.27 3.67 16.00
CA LEU A 60 8.21 2.56 15.88
C LEU A 60 9.28 2.64 16.97
N TYR A 61 9.31 1.67 17.88
CA TYR A 61 10.56 1.22 18.48
C TYR A 61 11.20 0.27 17.47
N GLU A 62 12.44 0.53 17.03
CA GLU A 62 13.13 -0.26 15.99
C GLU A 62 13.18 -1.76 16.31
N SER A 63 13.17 -2.11 17.60
CA SER A 63 13.17 -3.49 18.10
C SER A 63 11.84 -4.25 17.96
N CYS A 64 10.75 -3.59 17.56
CA CYS A 64 9.42 -4.20 17.48
C CYS A 64 8.88 -4.32 16.04
N LEU A 65 9.71 -4.10 15.03
CA LEU A 65 9.30 -4.14 13.63
C LEU A 65 9.19 -5.59 13.13
N PRO A 66 7.98 -6.10 12.83
CA PRO A 66 7.86 -7.44 12.31
C PRO A 66 8.46 -7.51 10.91
N LEU A 67 9.22 -8.57 10.65
CA LEU A 67 9.72 -8.86 9.32
C LEU A 67 8.53 -9.17 8.38
N LYS A 68 8.68 -8.86 7.10
CA LYS A 68 7.67 -9.16 6.07
C LYS A 68 7.28 -10.64 6.11
N GLU A 69 8.27 -11.49 6.31
CA GLU A 69 8.11 -12.94 6.39
C GLU A 69 7.22 -13.33 7.57
N GLN A 70 7.37 -12.68 8.73
CA GLN A 70 6.57 -13.01 9.92
C GLN A 70 5.09 -12.76 9.69
N ILE A 71 4.73 -11.60 9.12
CA ILE A 71 3.32 -11.30 8.81
C ILE A 71 2.80 -12.23 7.72
N GLN A 72 3.58 -12.45 6.67
CA GLN A 72 3.22 -13.33 5.58
C GLN A 72 2.93 -14.76 6.08
N GLN A 73 3.70 -15.27 7.05
CA GLN A 73 3.50 -16.61 7.62
C GLN A 73 2.18 -16.75 8.35
N THR A 74 1.63 -15.68 8.94
CA THR A 74 0.31 -15.75 9.59
C THR A 74 -0.79 -16.16 8.61
N PHE A 75 -0.62 -15.87 7.31
CA PHE A 75 -1.62 -16.14 6.28
C PHE A 75 -1.55 -17.55 5.66
N ILE A 76 -0.63 -18.42 6.08
CA ILE A 76 -0.41 -19.73 5.43
C ILE A 76 -1.66 -20.63 5.45
N ASN A 77 -2.47 -20.54 6.50
CA ASN A 77 -3.71 -21.29 6.68
C ASN A 77 -4.97 -20.41 6.55
N PHE A 78 -4.83 -19.20 6.01
CA PHE A 78 -5.96 -18.29 5.88
C PHE A 78 -6.92 -18.77 4.79
N ILE A 79 -8.21 -18.42 4.91
CA ILE A 79 -9.27 -18.83 3.97
C ILE A 79 -8.93 -18.46 2.51
N ASN A 80 -8.12 -17.41 2.33
CA ASN A 80 -7.51 -17.06 1.07
C ASN A 80 -6.01 -17.37 1.12
N LYS A 81 -5.57 -18.35 0.31
CA LYS A 81 -4.20 -18.87 0.33
C LYS A 81 -3.17 -17.98 -0.36
N LEU A 82 -3.62 -17.00 -1.15
CA LEU A 82 -2.73 -16.12 -1.92
C LEU A 82 -2.91 -14.69 -1.47
N ILE A 83 -2.24 -14.35 -0.36
CA ILE A 83 -2.13 -12.98 0.15
C ILE A 83 -0.74 -12.46 -0.21
N ILE A 84 -0.65 -11.22 -0.68
CA ILE A 84 0.62 -10.53 -0.86
C ILE A 84 0.74 -9.45 0.20
N THR A 85 1.88 -9.40 0.88
CA THR A 85 2.20 -8.37 1.87
C THR A 85 3.39 -7.53 1.41
N CYS A 86 3.29 -6.22 1.55
CA CYS A 86 4.36 -5.25 1.35
C CYS A 86 4.48 -4.43 2.63
N ILE A 87 5.70 -4.33 3.17
CA ILE A 87 5.96 -3.56 4.39
C ILE A 87 6.97 -2.48 4.07
N ASP A 88 6.66 -1.28 4.51
CA ASP A 88 7.50 -0.10 4.39
C ASP A 88 7.70 0.54 5.75
N TYR A 89 8.95 0.89 6.02
CA TYR A 89 9.32 1.63 7.22
C TYR A 89 9.77 3.01 6.84
N PHE A 90 9.26 3.98 7.58
CA PHE A 90 9.38 5.39 7.33
C PHE A 90 9.96 6.05 8.59
N PRO A 91 11.29 6.00 8.77
CA PRO A 91 11.94 6.44 9.99
C PRO A 91 11.72 7.92 10.28
N SER A 92 11.70 8.75 9.23
CA SER A 92 11.54 10.21 9.36
C SER A 92 10.21 10.59 9.98
N ASN A 93 9.15 9.82 9.70
CA ASN A 93 7.81 10.01 10.23
C ASN A 93 7.48 9.08 11.40
N LYS A 94 8.43 8.23 11.84
CA LYS A 94 8.24 7.17 12.85
C LYS A 94 7.01 6.30 12.56
N LYS A 95 6.84 5.93 11.29
CA LYS A 95 5.70 5.17 10.79
C LYS A 95 6.12 3.87 10.13
N GLY A 96 5.30 2.84 10.31
CA GLY A 96 5.33 1.64 9.48
C GLY A 96 4.04 1.56 8.67
N TYR A 97 4.13 1.18 7.40
CA TYR A 97 2.99 0.79 6.58
C TYR A 97 3.09 -0.69 6.25
N CYS A 98 2.01 -1.42 6.46
CA CYS A 98 1.84 -2.78 5.99
C CYS A 98 0.64 -2.79 5.05
N HIS A 99 0.89 -3.11 3.79
CA HIS A 99 -0.12 -3.30 2.77
C HIS A 99 -0.27 -4.79 2.50
N MET A 100 -1.45 -5.33 2.76
CA MET A 100 -1.80 -6.72 2.46
C MET A 100 -3.02 -6.79 1.55
N TYR A 101 -3.01 -7.69 0.57
CA TYR A 101 -4.15 -7.87 -0.32
C TYR A 101 -4.28 -9.29 -0.85
N SER A 102 -5.51 -9.64 -1.19
CA SER A 102 -5.84 -10.88 -1.88
C SER A 102 -5.35 -10.87 -3.33
N TYR A 103 -4.78 -11.98 -3.78
CA TYR A 103 -4.36 -12.19 -5.17
C TYR A 103 -5.31 -13.19 -5.88
N PRO A 104 -5.72 -12.93 -7.14
CA PRO A 104 -5.39 -11.76 -7.95
C PRO A 104 -6.08 -10.49 -7.42
N TYR A 105 -5.40 -9.35 -7.59
CA TYR A 105 -5.93 -8.05 -7.17
C TYR A 105 -7.02 -7.57 -8.13
N THR A 106 -8.26 -7.40 -7.64
CA THR A 106 -9.43 -7.09 -8.49
C THR A 106 -9.96 -5.67 -8.38
N MET A 107 -9.44 -4.85 -7.47
CA MET A 107 -9.93 -3.47 -7.31
C MET A 107 -9.43 -2.57 -8.45
N THR A 108 -10.18 -1.50 -8.73
CA THR A 108 -9.87 -0.53 -9.79
C THR A 108 -8.87 0.54 -9.36
N TYR A 109 -8.52 0.62 -8.08
CA TYR A 109 -7.55 1.57 -7.56
C TYR A 109 -6.50 0.87 -6.69
N TYR A 110 -5.29 1.42 -6.62
CA TYR A 110 -4.24 1.00 -5.68
C TYR A 110 -3.56 2.24 -5.09
N ARG A 111 -3.76 2.49 -3.79
CA ARG A 111 -3.31 3.73 -3.15
C ARG A 111 -2.06 3.55 -2.30
N ASN A 112 -1.19 4.57 -2.31
CA ASN A 112 0.02 4.71 -1.50
C ASN A 112 1.10 3.66 -1.83
N ILE A 113 1.35 3.46 -3.12
CA ILE A 113 2.47 2.65 -3.59
C ILE A 113 3.78 3.36 -3.29
N THR A 114 4.70 2.63 -2.67
CA THR A 114 6.00 3.09 -2.21
C THR A 114 7.11 2.54 -3.08
N ASN A 115 8.34 3.03 -2.90
CA ASN A 115 9.49 2.55 -3.66
C ASN A 115 9.79 1.04 -3.48
N ASN A 116 9.36 0.42 -2.38
CA ASN A 116 9.56 -1.01 -2.14
C ASN A 116 8.48 -1.90 -2.78
N PHE A 117 7.60 -1.30 -3.60
CA PHE A 117 6.64 -2.05 -4.38
C PHE A 117 7.34 -3.15 -5.21
N PRO A 118 6.99 -4.43 -5.01
CA PRO A 118 7.70 -5.55 -5.59
C PRO A 118 7.36 -5.76 -7.09
N GLY A 119 6.39 -5.02 -7.63
CA GLY A 119 5.83 -5.30 -8.95
C GLY A 119 4.67 -6.30 -8.89
N GLY A 120 4.41 -6.97 -10.01
CA GLY A 120 3.26 -7.86 -10.22
C GLY A 120 2.35 -7.35 -11.32
N LEU A 121 1.28 -8.07 -11.67
CA LEU A 121 0.36 -7.68 -12.74
C LEU A 121 -1.02 -7.31 -12.18
N PHE A 122 -1.42 -6.05 -12.36
CA PHE A 122 -2.65 -5.48 -11.80
C PHE A 122 -3.62 -5.06 -12.90
N LYS A 123 -4.11 -6.04 -13.67
CA LYS A 123 -4.93 -5.82 -14.88
C LYS A 123 -6.25 -5.05 -14.65
N TYR A 124 -6.78 -5.03 -13.43
CA TYR A 124 -8.03 -4.35 -13.09
C TYR A 124 -7.83 -2.90 -12.61
N VAL A 125 -6.61 -2.54 -12.21
CA VAL A 125 -6.32 -1.21 -11.69
C VAL A 125 -6.32 -0.19 -12.83
N ARG A 126 -6.95 0.95 -12.56
CA ARG A 126 -7.07 2.13 -13.43
C ARG A 126 -6.53 3.37 -12.75
N GLU A 127 -6.45 3.39 -11.42
CA GLU A 127 -6.01 4.54 -10.67
C GLU A 127 -4.96 4.13 -9.64
N ILE A 128 -3.84 4.83 -9.58
CA ILE A 128 -2.86 4.62 -8.51
C ILE A 128 -2.48 5.91 -7.83
N SER A 129 -2.11 5.81 -6.56
CA SER A 129 -1.38 6.88 -5.88
C SER A 129 -0.02 6.41 -5.42
N LEU A 130 1.01 7.20 -5.72
CA LEU A 130 2.39 6.99 -5.31
C LEU A 130 2.69 7.87 -4.10
N PHE A 131 3.44 7.33 -3.16
CA PHE A 131 3.89 8.02 -1.97
C PHE A 131 5.29 7.52 -1.61
N ASP A 132 6.21 8.43 -1.28
CA ASP A 132 7.52 8.02 -0.79
C ASP A 132 8.20 9.08 0.06
N GLU A 133 9.07 8.64 0.96
CA GLU A 133 9.98 9.47 1.76
C GLU A 133 11.34 9.67 1.11
N ARG A 134 11.76 8.75 0.22
CA ARG A 134 12.98 8.90 -0.57
C ARG A 134 12.67 9.36 -2.00
N PRO A 135 13.67 9.79 -2.79
CA PRO A 135 13.43 10.16 -4.17
C PRO A 135 12.88 8.98 -4.97
N PHE A 136 11.94 9.24 -5.88
CA PHE A 136 11.46 8.22 -6.80
C PHE A 136 12.55 7.88 -7.81
N GLU A 137 12.94 6.61 -7.88
CA GLU A 137 13.94 6.13 -8.83
C GLU A 137 13.32 5.91 -10.21
N HIS A 138 14.10 6.11 -11.28
CA HIS A 138 13.64 5.77 -12.63
C HIS A 138 13.17 4.30 -12.73
N LYS A 139 13.95 3.36 -12.14
CA LYS A 139 13.60 1.94 -12.08
C LYS A 139 12.28 1.66 -11.36
N PHE A 140 11.89 2.50 -10.40
CA PHE A 140 10.59 2.37 -9.73
C PHE A 140 9.44 2.65 -10.71
N PHE A 141 9.54 3.71 -11.51
CA PHE A 141 8.52 4.01 -12.51
C PHE A 141 8.43 2.97 -13.63
N ILE A 142 9.54 2.34 -14.02
CA ILE A 142 9.51 1.17 -14.92
C ILE A 142 8.67 0.05 -14.30
N ARG A 143 8.90 -0.29 -13.02
CA ARG A 143 8.09 -1.30 -12.30
C ARG A 143 6.61 -0.93 -12.27
N ILE A 144 6.29 0.35 -12.05
CA ILE A 144 4.89 0.84 -12.09
C ILE A 144 4.28 0.64 -13.48
N ALA A 145 4.96 1.06 -14.55
CA ALA A 145 4.44 0.92 -15.91
C ALA A 145 4.16 -0.55 -16.27
N GLN A 146 5.09 -1.46 -15.93
CA GLN A 146 4.93 -2.89 -16.14
C GLN A 146 3.77 -3.48 -15.31
N ALA A 147 3.57 -3.00 -14.09
CA ALA A 147 2.58 -3.54 -13.20
C ALA A 147 1.14 -3.12 -13.51
N PHE A 148 0.97 -1.92 -14.08
CA PHE A 148 -0.34 -1.30 -14.31
C PHE A 148 -0.57 -0.98 -15.80
N PRO A 149 -0.73 -2.01 -16.67
CA PRO A 149 -0.81 -1.82 -18.12
C PRO A 149 -2.03 -1.01 -18.60
N TYR A 150 -3.05 -0.86 -17.76
CA TYR A 150 -4.29 -0.14 -18.08
C TYR A 150 -4.49 1.12 -17.21
N LEU A 151 -3.39 1.68 -16.68
CA LEU A 151 -3.44 2.84 -15.81
C LEU A 151 -4.03 4.06 -16.54
N LYS A 152 -5.03 4.69 -15.92
CA LYS A 152 -5.69 5.91 -16.38
C LYS A 152 -5.31 7.14 -15.57
N ILE A 153 -5.17 6.98 -14.25
CA ILE A 153 -4.96 8.09 -13.34
C ILE A 153 -3.77 7.80 -12.42
N LEU A 154 -2.85 8.75 -12.36
CA LEU A 154 -1.69 8.72 -11.48
C LEU A 154 -1.72 9.91 -10.54
N PHE A 155 -1.81 9.63 -9.24
CA PHE A 155 -1.61 10.62 -8.19
C PHE A 155 -0.20 10.47 -7.64
N VAL A 156 0.56 11.57 -7.58
CA VAL A 156 1.88 11.57 -6.93
C VAL A 156 1.81 12.50 -5.73
N ASN A 157 1.88 11.90 -4.54
CA ASN A 157 1.92 12.63 -3.28
C ASN A 157 3.37 12.93 -2.92
N ASN A 158 3.75 14.21 -2.99
CA ASN A 158 5.11 14.64 -2.72
C ASN A 158 5.15 15.68 -1.59
N TRP A 159 5.02 15.20 -0.35
CA TRP A 159 5.00 16.07 0.83
C TRP A 159 6.30 16.85 1.01
N THR A 160 7.43 16.25 0.65
CA THR A 160 8.76 16.88 0.66
C THR A 160 9.28 16.98 -0.77
N ALA A 161 9.86 18.12 -1.17
CA ALA A 161 10.42 18.24 -2.53
C ALA A 161 11.53 17.20 -2.75
N GLN A 162 11.61 16.63 -3.96
CA GLN A 162 12.51 15.50 -4.27
C GLN A 162 13.98 15.80 -3.96
N LYS A 163 14.44 17.03 -4.21
CA LYS A 163 15.80 17.50 -3.88
C LYS A 163 16.13 17.43 -2.38
N TYR A 164 15.14 17.56 -1.50
CA TYR A 164 15.34 17.49 -0.05
C TYR A 164 15.26 16.07 0.50
N LYS A 165 14.81 15.10 -0.32
CA LYS A 165 14.81 13.68 0.05
C LYS A 165 16.18 13.03 -0.14
N GLN A 166 17.12 13.69 -0.81
CA GLN A 166 18.45 13.17 -1.13
C GLN A 166 19.43 13.18 0.07
N CYS A 167 19.10 13.85 1.17
CA CYS A 167 20.02 14.03 2.31
C CYS A 167 20.24 12.78 3.20
N GLN A 168 19.85 11.57 2.78
CA GLN A 168 20.07 10.34 3.58
C GLN A 168 20.80 9.19 2.89
N LYS A 169 21.25 9.34 1.64
CA LYS A 169 22.27 8.43 1.06
C LYS A 169 23.19 9.20 0.11
N SER A 170 24.32 9.66 0.62
CA SER A 170 25.50 9.83 -0.23
C SER A 170 25.95 8.44 -0.67
N ASN A 171 25.91 8.17 -1.97
CA ASN A 171 26.96 7.49 -2.72
C ASN A 171 26.58 7.51 -4.20
N ASP A 172 27.39 8.25 -4.96
CA ASP A 172 27.74 8.12 -6.37
C ASP A 172 26.70 7.51 -7.31
N ASP A 173 25.96 8.42 -7.95
CA ASP A 173 25.63 8.43 -9.40
C ASP A 173 24.50 9.45 -9.65
N ASN A 174 24.66 10.69 -9.18
CA ASN A 174 23.81 11.81 -9.59
C ASN A 174 24.27 12.29 -10.97
N GLN A 175 24.00 11.50 -12.01
CA GLN A 175 23.83 12.08 -13.33
C GLN A 175 22.46 12.76 -13.37
N ASP A 176 22.51 14.01 -13.79
CA ASP A 176 21.42 14.96 -13.96
C ASP A 176 20.42 14.40 -14.98
N PHE A 177 19.44 13.60 -14.53
CA PHE A 177 18.38 13.11 -15.41
C PHE A 177 17.25 14.12 -15.50
N SER A 178 17.36 14.91 -16.58
CA SER A 178 16.31 15.69 -17.24
C SER A 178 14.94 15.02 -17.26
N ILE A 179 13.90 15.86 -17.27
CA ILE A 179 12.47 15.57 -17.50
C ILE A 179 12.25 14.20 -18.18
N VAL A 180 11.73 13.24 -17.40
CA VAL A 180 11.37 11.91 -17.91
C VAL A 180 10.15 12.04 -18.81
N ASN A 181 10.36 11.93 -20.12
CA ASN A 181 9.30 11.72 -21.09
C ASN A 181 8.81 10.27 -20.98
N TYR A 182 7.60 10.09 -20.47
CA TYR A 182 6.93 8.81 -20.42
C TYR A 182 6.31 8.47 -21.78
N TYR A 183 6.80 7.40 -22.43
CA TYR A 183 6.00 6.68 -23.42
C TYR A 183 5.02 5.75 -22.67
N ILE A 184 4.01 6.33 -22.04
CA ILE A 184 2.79 5.59 -21.74
C ILE A 184 2.01 5.65 -23.04
N GLU A 185 2.15 4.63 -23.88
CA GLU A 185 1.29 4.51 -25.06
C GLU A 185 -0.17 4.49 -24.60
N GLN A 186 -0.80 5.64 -24.79
CA GLN A 186 -2.23 5.92 -24.95
C GLN A 186 -3.17 6.19 -23.75
N HIS A 187 -2.82 6.02 -22.46
CA HIS A 187 -3.90 6.07 -21.44
C HIS A 187 -3.69 6.88 -20.16
N LEU A 188 -2.60 7.61 -19.92
CA LEU A 188 -2.57 8.46 -18.71
C LEU A 188 -3.42 9.72 -18.92
N ILE A 189 -4.69 9.64 -18.51
CA ILE A 189 -5.69 10.70 -18.67
C ILE A 189 -5.41 11.85 -17.71
N PHE A 190 -4.89 11.56 -16.52
CA PHE A 190 -4.75 12.57 -15.47
C PHE A 190 -3.57 12.29 -14.53
N CYS A 191 -2.69 13.28 -14.39
CA CYS A 191 -1.64 13.32 -13.39
C CYS A 191 -1.88 14.48 -12.43
N ARG A 192 -2.04 14.20 -11.13
CA ARG A 192 -2.15 15.25 -10.11
C ARG A 192 -0.98 15.19 -9.15
N LEU A 193 -0.25 16.29 -9.11
CA LEU A 193 0.81 16.55 -8.14
C LEU A 193 0.20 17.34 -6.98
N SER A 194 0.29 16.79 -5.76
CA SER A 194 -0.04 17.52 -4.54
C SER A 194 1.27 17.87 -3.82
N SER A 195 1.46 19.15 -3.52
CA SER A 195 2.54 19.63 -2.65
C SER A 195 1.90 20.39 -1.48
N SER A 196 2.42 20.14 -0.28
CA SER A 196 2.09 20.94 0.90
C SER A 196 3.18 21.97 1.10
N THR A 197 2.93 23.22 0.74
CA THR A 197 3.77 24.34 1.16
C THR A 197 3.40 24.70 2.58
N THR A 198 4.19 24.25 3.56
CA THR A 198 4.24 24.91 4.86
C THR A 198 4.96 26.24 4.66
N SER A 199 4.18 27.32 4.59
CA SER A 199 4.69 28.68 4.79
C SER A 199 5.16 28.79 6.24
N ASN A 200 6.47 28.89 6.44
CA ASN A 200 7.03 29.26 7.73
C ASN A 200 6.63 30.71 8.01
N THR A 201 5.89 30.93 9.08
CA THR A 201 5.81 32.22 9.81
C THR A 201 6.54 32.06 11.12
#